data_AF-A0A352MIS4-F1
#
_entry.id   AF-A0A352MIS4-F1
#
_cell.length_a   1.000
_cell.length_b   1.000
_cell.length_c   1.000
_cell.angle_alpha   90.00
_cell.angle_beta   90.00
_cell.angle_gamma   90.00
#
_symmetry.space_group_name_H-M   'P 1'
#
loop_
_entity.id
_entity.type
_entity.pdbx_description
1 polymer ?
#
loop_
_entity_poly.entity_id
_entity_poly.type
_entity_poly.pdbx_seq_one_letter_code
_entity_poly.pdbx_strand_id
1 'polypeptide(L)'
;MSYHHDYSFFEKLRKIVSEATGFECIRADDLPASGTDILTKVHNAIENSVFVIVDLSEPRPNIYYEFGFAAARGKPVLLIAKEGSKIETDLQGLELITYTDNREGWQRFEPSLKKHLEIHNDSSIPVLRAMVLPIEPDPSFIVINPKVLQADSRFKHHPKEYKTYGDYLGLSGIMGAFASVYGEHVIPEIVNASYSDEGIAQRDANLFLIGSPKVNKFTAQFLQQLQNGKSPNWHFEECPDKEKYSDYEMRLVGDHFRTKCLGIYNISKPESFEDYGLIIRGRHPTNKNRDVLILAGPHSIGTGSACLAATKTHLIKNISKALSGKAELTDRNKTIWVLVKGISDDTGHLDVSGVTIEEAGVI
;
A
#
# COMPACT_ATOMS: atom_id res chain seq x y z
N MET A 1 22.20 34.06 -19.97
CA MET A 1 22.63 33.99 -18.56
C MET A 1 21.62 33.28 -17.65
N SER A 2 20.42 32.86 -18.09
CA SER A 2 19.41 32.28 -17.17
C SER A 2 19.53 30.77 -16.88
N TYR A 3 20.18 29.97 -17.72
CA TYR A 3 20.23 28.50 -17.52
C TYR A 3 20.89 28.02 -16.21
N HIS A 4 21.94 28.70 -15.72
CA HIS A 4 22.66 28.27 -14.52
C HIS A 4 21.97 28.67 -13.21
N HIS A 5 21.14 29.73 -13.22
CA HIS A 5 20.49 30.22 -12.02
C HIS A 5 19.32 29.30 -11.60
N ASP A 6 18.51 28.89 -12.58
CA ASP A 6 17.36 27.99 -12.38
C ASP A 6 17.78 26.62 -11.83
N TYR A 7 18.93 26.12 -12.25
CA TYR A 7 19.43 24.82 -11.81
C TYR A 7 19.79 24.83 -10.32
N SER A 8 20.38 25.92 -9.82
CA SER A 8 20.74 26.05 -8.40
C SER A 8 19.51 26.15 -7.48
N PHE A 9 18.45 26.80 -7.94
CA PHE A 9 17.18 26.88 -7.24
C PHE A 9 16.51 25.49 -7.19
N PHE A 10 16.45 24.82 -8.34
CA PHE A 10 15.88 23.48 -8.46
C PHE A 10 16.57 22.47 -7.55
N GLU A 11 17.90 22.44 -7.48
CA GLU A 11 18.61 21.48 -6.61
C GLU A 11 18.30 21.69 -5.11
N LYS A 12 18.17 22.94 -4.66
CA LYS A 12 17.73 23.23 -3.29
C LYS A 12 16.29 22.78 -3.06
N LEU A 13 15.40 23.10 -4.01
CA LEU A 13 13.99 22.68 -3.97
C LEU A 13 13.87 21.15 -3.90
N ARG A 14 14.59 20.44 -4.78
CA ARG A 14 14.67 18.97 -4.84
C ARG A 14 15.10 18.39 -3.50
N LYS A 15 16.14 18.95 -2.88
CA LYS A 15 16.61 18.52 -1.56
C LYS A 15 15.53 18.69 -0.50
N ILE A 16 14.87 19.85 -0.43
CA ILE A 16 13.79 20.11 0.53
C ILE A 16 12.62 19.14 0.34
N VAL A 17 12.20 18.91 -0.91
CA VAL A 17 11.12 17.96 -1.23
C VAL A 17 11.50 16.55 -0.79
N SER A 18 12.72 16.10 -1.11
CA SER A 18 13.22 14.78 -0.73
C SER A 18 13.29 14.62 0.79
N GLU A 19 13.76 15.63 1.52
CA GLU A 19 13.85 15.59 2.99
C GLU A 19 12.46 15.60 3.65
N ALA A 20 11.49 16.34 3.09
CA ALA A 20 10.16 16.48 3.66
C ALA A 20 9.22 15.31 3.35
N THR A 21 9.38 14.68 2.17
CA THR A 21 8.42 13.70 1.65
C THR A 21 9.02 12.33 1.36
N GLY A 22 10.34 12.23 1.22
CA GLY A 22 11.02 11.03 0.71
C GLY A 22 10.85 10.80 -0.79
N PHE A 23 10.20 11.70 -1.54
CA PHE A 23 10.04 11.55 -2.99
C PHE A 23 11.20 12.15 -3.77
N GLU A 24 11.44 11.56 -4.92
CA GLU A 24 12.31 12.14 -5.93
C GLU A 24 11.57 13.28 -6.66
N CYS A 25 12.21 14.45 -6.73
CA CYS A 25 11.74 15.56 -7.54
C CYS A 25 12.44 15.49 -8.91
N ILE A 26 11.65 15.40 -9.97
CA ILE A 26 12.12 15.31 -11.36
C ILE A 26 11.71 16.57 -12.09
N ARG A 27 12.65 17.23 -12.76
CA ARG A 27 12.38 18.35 -13.65
C ARG A 27 12.01 17.84 -15.04
N ALA A 28 10.97 18.39 -15.64
CA ALA A 28 10.49 17.97 -16.97
C ALA A 28 11.58 18.06 -18.06
N ASP A 29 12.42 19.10 -18.00
CA ASP A 29 13.54 19.34 -18.91
C ASP A 29 14.64 18.27 -18.84
N ASP A 30 14.86 17.66 -17.66
CA ASP A 30 15.99 16.74 -17.41
C ASP A 30 15.69 15.30 -17.80
N LEU A 31 14.43 14.99 -18.11
CA LEU A 31 14.04 13.65 -18.50
C LEU A 31 14.67 13.29 -19.88
N PRO A 32 15.21 12.09 -20.09
CA PRO A 32 15.78 11.67 -21.38
C PRO A 32 14.69 11.42 -22.45
N ALA A 33 14.96 11.77 -23.70
CA ALA A 33 14.07 11.49 -24.85
C ALA A 33 14.46 10.15 -25.51
N SER A 34 13.85 9.05 -25.08
CA SER A 34 14.11 7.70 -25.63
C SER A 34 13.26 7.39 -26.86
N GLY A 35 13.23 8.27 -27.86
CA GLY A 35 12.52 8.06 -29.13
C GLY A 35 11.01 8.30 -29.11
N THR A 36 10.43 8.72 -27.98
CA THR A 36 9.05 9.24 -27.87
C THR A 36 9.01 10.75 -28.02
N ASP A 37 7.84 11.30 -28.40
CA ASP A 37 7.66 12.75 -28.43
C ASP A 37 7.74 13.35 -27.01
N ILE A 38 8.28 14.57 -26.91
CA ILE A 38 8.55 15.28 -25.65
C ILE A 38 7.28 15.45 -24.79
N LEU A 39 6.14 15.74 -25.41
CA LEU A 39 4.85 15.97 -24.77
C LEU A 39 4.26 14.68 -24.20
N THR A 40 4.30 13.57 -24.93
CA THR A 40 3.91 12.24 -24.39
C THR A 40 4.69 11.88 -23.13
N LYS A 41 5.98 12.20 -23.12
CA LYS A 41 6.88 11.93 -22.00
C LYS A 41 6.57 12.81 -20.78
N VAL A 42 6.29 14.09 -20.98
CA VAL A 42 5.85 14.99 -19.89
C VAL A 42 4.49 14.56 -19.35
N HIS A 43 3.56 14.14 -20.21
CA HIS A 43 2.28 13.57 -19.78
C HIS A 43 2.47 12.35 -18.90
N ASN A 44 3.31 11.39 -19.32
CA ASN A 44 3.62 10.21 -18.53
C ASN A 44 4.26 10.60 -17.18
N ALA A 45 5.15 11.59 -17.15
CA ALA A 45 5.75 12.06 -15.90
C ALA A 45 4.69 12.64 -14.95
N ILE A 46 3.77 13.47 -15.47
CA ILE A 46 2.66 14.05 -14.69
C ILE A 46 1.71 12.96 -14.20
N GLU A 47 1.31 12.03 -15.06
CA GLU A 47 0.38 10.95 -14.72
C GLU A 47 0.97 9.99 -13.66
N ASN A 48 2.28 9.79 -13.66
CA ASN A 48 2.95 8.94 -12.67
C ASN A 48 3.37 9.68 -11.40
N SER A 49 3.31 11.03 -11.38
CA SER A 49 3.70 11.83 -10.22
C SER A 49 2.69 11.70 -9.06
N VAL A 50 3.20 11.90 -7.84
CA VAL A 50 2.37 11.99 -6.62
C VAL A 50 1.69 13.37 -6.54
N PHE A 51 2.42 14.41 -6.89
CA PHE A 51 1.95 15.79 -7.03
C PHE A 51 2.87 16.52 -8.01
N VAL A 52 2.45 17.70 -8.47
CA VAL A 52 3.22 18.53 -9.40
C VAL A 52 3.53 19.88 -8.74
N ILE A 53 4.79 20.31 -8.77
CA ILE A 53 5.17 21.68 -8.41
C ILE A 53 5.28 22.48 -9.71
N VAL A 54 4.56 23.59 -9.80
CA VAL A 54 4.54 24.45 -10.98
C VAL A 54 5.15 25.80 -10.62
N ASP A 55 6.23 26.17 -11.29
CA ASP A 55 6.90 27.47 -11.14
C ASP A 55 6.36 28.49 -12.15
N LEU A 56 5.59 29.46 -11.65
CA LEU A 56 4.94 30.51 -12.41
C LEU A 56 5.74 31.83 -12.43
N SER A 57 7.02 31.79 -12.07
CA SER A 57 7.89 32.98 -12.07
C SER A 57 8.06 33.61 -13.45
N GLU A 58 7.99 32.80 -14.51
CA GLU A 58 8.06 33.25 -15.90
C GLU A 58 6.83 32.76 -16.69
N PRO A 59 6.21 33.62 -17.52
CA PRO A 59 5.02 33.27 -18.28
C PRO A 59 5.38 32.41 -19.50
N ARG A 60 5.67 31.12 -19.26
CA ARG A 60 6.00 30.15 -20.30
C ARG A 60 4.74 29.36 -20.71
N PRO A 61 4.29 29.42 -21.98
CA PRO A 61 3.07 28.73 -22.45
C PRO A 61 3.00 27.25 -22.09
N ASN A 62 4.14 26.55 -22.18
CA ASN A 62 4.23 25.13 -21.86
C ASN A 62 3.86 24.83 -20.41
N ILE A 63 4.24 25.70 -19.47
CA ILE A 63 3.96 25.52 -18.03
C ILE A 63 2.46 25.61 -17.78
N TYR A 64 1.74 26.53 -18.44
CA TYR A 64 0.29 26.63 -18.31
C TYR A 64 -0.42 25.40 -18.87
N TYR A 65 0.09 24.84 -19.98
CA TYR A 65 -0.42 23.59 -20.53
C TYR A 65 -0.21 22.42 -19.56
N GLU A 66 1.00 22.25 -19.04
CA GLU A 66 1.35 21.19 -18.08
C GLU A 66 0.54 21.31 -16.78
N PHE A 67 0.37 22.55 -16.29
CA PHE A 67 -0.50 22.85 -15.16
C PHE A 67 -1.96 22.44 -15.43
N GLY A 68 -2.51 22.87 -16.57
CA GLY A 68 -3.87 22.52 -16.96
C GLY A 68 -4.07 21.01 -17.11
N PHE A 69 -3.09 20.31 -17.70
CA PHE A 69 -3.11 18.86 -17.83
C PHE A 69 -3.05 18.16 -16.47
N ALA A 70 -2.17 18.57 -15.57
CA ALA A 70 -2.08 18.04 -14.22
C ALA A 70 -3.39 18.23 -13.44
N ALA A 71 -3.98 19.42 -13.51
CA ALA A 71 -5.27 19.73 -12.89
C ALA A 71 -6.40 18.87 -13.46
N ALA A 72 -6.47 18.71 -14.79
CA ALA A 72 -7.47 17.88 -15.45
C ALA A 72 -7.35 16.38 -15.09
N ARG A 73 -6.14 15.92 -14.74
CA ARG A 73 -5.88 14.56 -14.24
C ARG A 73 -6.10 14.40 -12.73
N GLY A 74 -6.60 15.43 -12.04
CA GLY A 74 -6.83 15.39 -10.59
C GLY A 74 -5.54 15.28 -9.77
N LYS A 75 -4.39 15.66 -10.34
CA LYS A 75 -3.13 15.66 -9.61
C LYS A 75 -3.12 16.82 -8.61
N PRO A 76 -2.67 16.61 -7.36
CA PRO A 76 -2.39 17.71 -6.47
C PRO A 76 -1.32 18.61 -7.10
N VAL A 77 -1.60 19.91 -7.16
CA VAL A 77 -0.68 20.90 -7.72
C VAL A 77 -0.28 21.89 -6.65
N LEU A 78 1.01 22.12 -6.52
CA LEU A 78 1.59 23.17 -5.70
C LEU A 78 2.13 24.28 -6.61
N LEU A 79 1.57 25.48 -6.52
CA LEU A 79 2.05 26.62 -7.29
C LEU A 79 3.13 27.37 -6.50
N ILE A 80 4.23 27.70 -7.17
CA ILE A 80 5.26 28.58 -6.64
C ILE A 80 5.54 29.72 -7.63
N ALA A 81 5.95 30.88 -7.12
CA ALA A 81 6.42 31.97 -7.98
C ALA A 81 7.39 32.89 -7.23
N LYS A 82 8.32 33.49 -7.96
CA LYS A 82 9.19 34.52 -7.42
C LYS A 82 8.37 35.75 -7.03
N GLU A 83 8.70 36.36 -5.89
CA GLU A 83 8.03 37.56 -5.42
C GLU A 83 8.10 38.69 -6.47
N GLY A 84 6.96 39.32 -6.74
CA GLY A 84 6.82 40.34 -7.79
C GLY A 84 6.56 39.81 -9.20
N SER A 85 6.46 38.49 -9.39
CA SER A 85 6.08 37.90 -10.69
C SER A 85 4.64 38.29 -11.06
N LYS A 86 4.41 38.55 -12.34
CA LYS A 86 3.07 38.85 -12.85
C LYS A 86 2.30 37.54 -13.04
N ILE A 87 1.34 37.28 -12.16
CA ILE A 87 0.47 36.10 -12.24
C ILE A 87 -0.78 36.42 -13.05
N GLU A 88 -1.06 35.59 -14.05
CA GLU A 88 -2.25 35.72 -14.89
C GLU A 88 -3.52 35.63 -14.06
N THR A 89 -4.54 36.41 -14.44
CA THR A 89 -5.78 36.60 -13.65
C THR A 89 -6.49 35.29 -13.35
N ASP A 90 -6.43 34.34 -14.27
CA ASP A 90 -7.08 33.03 -14.15
C ASP A 90 -6.49 32.17 -13.02
N LEU A 91 -5.28 32.49 -12.54
CA LEU A 91 -4.59 31.76 -11.46
C LEU A 91 -4.61 32.50 -10.11
N GLN A 92 -5.12 33.73 -10.04
CA GLN A 92 -5.06 34.57 -8.84
C GLN A 92 -5.90 34.04 -7.65
N GLY A 93 -6.81 33.10 -7.90
CA GLY A 93 -7.61 32.43 -6.87
C GLY A 93 -6.99 31.14 -6.31
N LEU A 94 -5.85 30.70 -6.86
CA LEU A 94 -5.17 29.48 -6.43
C LEU A 94 -4.15 29.80 -5.35
N GLU A 95 -3.96 28.87 -4.42
CA GLU A 95 -2.93 28.99 -3.39
C GLU A 95 -1.54 28.99 -4.04
N LEU A 96 -0.78 30.07 -3.83
CA LEU A 96 0.51 30.33 -4.45
C LEU A 96 1.55 30.62 -3.36
N ILE A 97 2.61 29.84 -3.32
CA ILE A 97 3.74 30.10 -2.43
C ILE A 97 4.73 31.03 -3.15
N THR A 98 4.93 32.23 -2.60
CA THR A 98 5.94 33.14 -3.12
C THR A 98 7.32 32.88 -2.53
N TYR A 99 8.37 33.07 -3.33
CA TYR A 99 9.75 32.92 -2.89
C TYR A 99 10.64 34.07 -3.36
N THR A 100 11.73 34.29 -2.63
CA THR A 100 12.81 35.19 -3.04
C THR A 100 14.13 34.42 -2.93
N ASP A 101 14.91 34.37 -4.00
CA ASP A 101 16.14 33.56 -4.06
C ASP A 101 17.34 34.27 -3.41
N ASN A 102 17.21 34.53 -2.11
CA ASN A 102 18.29 34.98 -1.24
C ASN A 102 18.17 34.26 0.12
N ARG A 103 19.16 34.46 1.00
CA ARG A 103 19.24 33.72 2.28
C ARG A 103 17.98 33.89 3.14
N GLU A 104 17.46 35.11 3.25
CA GLU A 104 16.27 35.40 4.06
C GLU A 104 14.99 34.85 3.43
N GLY A 105 14.89 34.93 2.09
CA GLY A 105 13.77 34.38 1.34
C GLY A 105 13.67 32.87 1.49
N TRP A 106 14.79 32.14 1.42
CA TRP A 106 14.83 30.69 1.69
C TRP A 106 14.42 30.33 3.12
N GLN A 107 14.81 31.13 4.13
CA GLN A 107 14.40 30.91 5.52
C GLN A 107 12.89 31.01 5.73
N ARG A 108 12.17 31.77 4.88
CA ARG A 108 10.70 31.87 4.92
C ARG A 108 10.03 30.84 4.01
N PHE A 109 10.59 30.63 2.83
CA PHE A 109 10.05 29.75 1.81
C PHE A 109 10.12 28.28 2.24
N GLU A 110 11.23 27.82 2.79
CA GLU A 110 11.41 26.40 3.15
C GLU A 110 10.37 25.90 4.17
N PRO A 111 10.10 26.58 5.31
CA PRO A 111 9.04 26.16 6.22
C PRO A 111 7.65 26.18 5.59
N SER A 112 7.34 27.20 4.78
CA SER A 112 6.05 27.31 4.09
C SER A 112 5.86 26.16 3.10
N LEU A 113 6.88 25.88 2.29
CA LEU A 113 6.92 24.77 1.37
C LEU A 113 6.74 23.43 2.12
N LYS A 114 7.51 23.19 3.19
CA LYS A 114 7.40 21.97 4.01
C LYS A 114 5.98 21.79 4.55
N LYS A 115 5.33 22.85 5.05
CA LYS A 115 3.94 22.80 5.53
C LYS A 115 2.94 22.39 4.44
N HIS A 116 3.09 22.89 3.21
CA HIS A 116 2.21 22.48 2.10
C HIS A 116 2.53 21.07 1.61
N LEU A 117 3.81 20.70 1.60
CA LEU A 117 4.23 19.34 1.31
C LEU A 117 3.67 18.35 2.35
N GLU A 118 3.56 18.73 3.62
CA GLU A 118 2.93 17.92 4.68
C GLU A 118 1.45 17.64 4.41
N ILE A 119 0.69 18.61 3.88
CA ILE A 119 -0.71 18.40 3.45
C ILE A 119 -0.77 17.32 2.36
N HIS A 120 0.25 17.27 1.50
CA HIS A 120 0.41 16.23 0.48
C HIS A 120 1.15 14.97 0.99
N ASN A 121 1.74 14.98 2.18
CA ASN A 121 2.41 13.85 2.85
C ASN A 121 1.40 12.91 3.54
N ASP A 122 0.17 13.41 3.75
CA ASP A 122 -1.01 12.59 4.01
C ASP A 122 -1.62 11.98 2.74
N SER A 123 -0.98 12.16 1.57
CA SER A 123 -1.32 11.33 0.42
C SER A 123 -1.12 9.86 0.80
N SER A 124 -2.18 9.09 0.67
CA SER A 124 -2.15 7.64 0.92
C SER A 124 -1.23 6.92 -0.07
N ILE A 125 -0.97 7.56 -1.21
CA ILE A 125 -0.30 6.99 -2.39
C ILE A 125 1.11 6.46 -2.12
N PRO A 126 2.05 7.18 -1.49
CA PRO A 126 3.42 6.70 -1.32
C PRO A 126 3.52 5.54 -0.36
N VAL A 127 2.70 5.58 0.69
CA VAL A 127 2.58 4.53 1.70
C VAL A 127 1.95 3.27 1.08
N LEU A 128 0.89 3.44 0.29
CA LEU A 128 0.29 2.36 -0.50
C LEU A 128 1.25 1.82 -1.56
N ARG A 129 1.99 2.71 -2.24
CA ARG A 129 3.03 2.35 -3.20
C ARG A 129 4.05 1.47 -2.52
N ALA A 130 4.59 1.86 -1.37
CA ALA A 130 5.61 1.10 -0.66
C ALA A 130 5.09 -0.27 -0.15
N MET A 131 3.85 -0.36 0.32
CA MET A 131 3.34 -1.58 0.94
C MET A 131 2.67 -2.56 -0.02
N VAL A 132 1.72 -2.09 -0.84
CA VAL A 132 0.81 -2.94 -1.61
C VAL A 132 1.14 -2.92 -3.09
N LEU A 133 1.44 -1.75 -3.66
CA LEU A 133 1.54 -1.64 -5.11
C LEU A 133 2.90 -2.16 -5.59
N PRO A 134 2.92 -3.02 -6.61
CA PRO A 134 4.15 -3.51 -7.21
C PRO A 134 4.77 -2.44 -8.11
N ILE A 135 6.06 -2.56 -8.42
CA ILE A 135 6.73 -1.65 -9.36
C ILE A 135 6.17 -1.83 -10.78
N GLU A 136 5.95 -3.09 -11.19
CA GLU A 136 5.35 -3.46 -12.48
C GLU A 136 3.95 -4.04 -12.25
N PRO A 137 2.86 -3.26 -12.42
CA PRO A 137 1.53 -3.63 -11.95
C PRO A 137 0.75 -4.63 -12.81
N ASP A 138 1.20 -4.91 -14.04
CA ASP A 138 0.54 -5.85 -14.96
C ASP A 138 1.51 -6.97 -15.37
N PRO A 139 1.16 -8.27 -15.25
CA PRO A 139 -0.07 -8.81 -14.66
C PRO A 139 -0.02 -8.93 -13.13
N SER A 140 -1.18 -8.77 -12.51
CA SER A 140 -1.39 -8.94 -11.07
C SER A 140 -2.64 -9.76 -10.80
N PHE A 141 -2.57 -10.69 -9.84
CA PHE A 141 -3.68 -11.54 -9.46
C PHE A 141 -3.99 -11.44 -7.96
N ILE A 142 -5.24 -11.17 -7.62
CA ILE A 142 -5.77 -11.36 -6.26
C ILE A 142 -6.33 -12.78 -6.16
N VAL A 143 -5.62 -13.62 -5.41
CA VAL A 143 -5.96 -15.02 -5.18
C VAL A 143 -6.72 -15.11 -3.87
N ILE A 144 -8.05 -15.29 -3.96
CA ILE A 144 -8.96 -15.35 -2.82
C ILE A 144 -9.89 -16.55 -2.93
N ASN A 145 -10.49 -16.97 -1.82
CA ASN A 145 -11.53 -17.99 -1.82
C ASN A 145 -12.55 -17.72 -0.72
N PRO A 146 -13.47 -16.75 -0.95
CA PRO A 146 -14.44 -16.38 0.07
C PRO A 146 -15.41 -17.55 0.28
N LYS A 147 -15.31 -18.21 1.45
CA LYS A 147 -16.18 -19.33 1.82
C LYS A 147 -17.54 -18.82 2.25
N VAL A 148 -18.58 -19.61 1.96
CA VAL A 148 -19.92 -19.39 2.51
C VAL A 148 -19.87 -19.69 4.01
N LEU A 149 -20.58 -18.90 4.82
CA LEU A 149 -20.72 -19.16 6.26
C LEU A 149 -21.35 -20.54 6.47
N GLN A 150 -20.67 -21.40 7.23
CA GLN A 150 -21.16 -22.76 7.52
C GLN A 150 -22.33 -22.75 8.53
N ALA A 151 -23.11 -23.82 8.61
CA ALA A 151 -24.30 -23.90 9.48
C ALA A 151 -23.97 -23.90 10.99
N ASP A 152 -22.74 -24.30 11.33
CA ASP A 152 -22.11 -24.22 12.66
C ASP A 152 -21.36 -22.91 12.88
N SER A 153 -21.30 -22.03 11.88
CA SER A 153 -20.68 -20.72 11.99
C SER A 153 -21.29 -19.93 13.14
N ARG A 154 -20.45 -19.23 13.88
CA ARG A 154 -20.84 -18.35 14.99
C ARG A 154 -21.73 -17.17 14.57
N PHE A 155 -21.87 -16.92 13.26
CA PHE A 155 -22.61 -15.79 12.67
C PHE A 155 -24.08 -16.14 12.30
N LYS A 156 -24.78 -16.97 13.09
CA LYS A 156 -26.11 -17.54 12.73
C LYS A 156 -27.26 -16.56 12.60
N HIS A 157 -27.17 -15.37 13.22
CA HIS A 157 -28.27 -14.40 13.27
C HIS A 157 -28.01 -13.13 12.46
N HIS A 158 -27.07 -13.19 11.52
CA HIS A 158 -26.68 -12.03 10.74
C HIS A 158 -27.70 -11.71 9.64
N PRO A 159 -28.26 -10.48 9.59
CA PRO A 159 -28.93 -10.01 8.39
C PRO A 159 -27.86 -9.52 7.41
N LYS A 160 -27.58 -10.29 6.34
CA LYS A 160 -27.05 -9.85 5.01
C LYS A 160 -25.65 -10.24 4.50
N GLU A 161 -24.75 -10.89 5.24
CA GLU A 161 -23.48 -11.37 4.64
C GLU A 161 -23.37 -12.90 4.71
N TYR A 162 -23.31 -13.54 3.55
CA TYR A 162 -23.21 -15.01 3.43
C TYR A 162 -21.75 -15.51 3.29
N LYS A 163 -20.76 -14.62 3.21
CA LYS A 163 -19.35 -14.96 2.93
C LYS A 163 -18.39 -14.32 3.94
N THR A 164 -17.16 -14.83 4.02
CA THR A 164 -16.10 -14.39 4.94
C THR A 164 -15.73 -12.90 4.76
N TYR A 165 -15.84 -12.13 5.85
CA TYR A 165 -15.65 -10.67 5.89
C TYR A 165 -14.23 -10.20 5.54
N GLY A 166 -13.20 -10.98 5.94
CA GLY A 166 -11.80 -10.60 5.74
C GLY A 166 -11.39 -10.50 4.26
N ASP A 167 -11.93 -11.36 3.40
CA ASP A 167 -11.62 -11.37 1.96
C ASP A 167 -12.10 -10.09 1.27
N TYR A 168 -13.27 -9.57 1.67
CA TYR A 168 -13.82 -8.33 1.13
C TYR A 168 -12.98 -7.11 1.51
N LEU A 169 -12.47 -7.07 2.75
CA LEU A 169 -11.58 -6.00 3.20
C LEU A 169 -10.28 -5.99 2.40
N GLY A 170 -9.69 -7.17 2.18
CA GLY A 170 -8.49 -7.31 1.36
C GLY A 170 -8.73 -6.93 -0.10
N LEU A 171 -9.80 -7.44 -0.70
CA LEU A 171 -10.16 -7.13 -2.08
C LEU A 171 -10.41 -5.62 -2.27
N SER A 172 -11.27 -5.03 -1.44
CA SER A 172 -11.57 -3.60 -1.52
C SER A 172 -10.35 -2.73 -1.28
N GLY A 173 -9.50 -3.09 -0.30
CA GLY A 173 -8.29 -2.35 0.01
C GLY A 173 -7.26 -2.39 -1.12
N ILE A 174 -7.00 -3.57 -1.70
CA ILE A 174 -6.05 -3.71 -2.81
C ILE A 174 -6.60 -3.05 -4.08
N MET A 175 -7.86 -3.32 -4.47
CA MET A 175 -8.46 -2.67 -5.64
C MET A 175 -8.49 -1.16 -5.48
N GLY A 176 -8.85 -0.66 -4.30
CA GLY A 176 -8.82 0.76 -3.99
C GLY A 176 -7.42 1.36 -4.12
N ALA A 177 -6.39 0.65 -3.66
CA ALA A 177 -5.00 1.09 -3.81
C ALA A 177 -4.58 1.17 -5.30
N PHE A 178 -4.90 0.15 -6.10
CA PHE A 178 -4.60 0.15 -7.54
C PHE A 178 -5.35 1.26 -8.27
N ALA A 179 -6.66 1.38 -8.06
CA ALA A 179 -7.48 2.42 -8.68
C ALA A 179 -7.01 3.83 -8.32
N SER A 180 -6.55 4.05 -7.08
CA SER A 180 -6.07 5.36 -6.63
C SER A 180 -4.75 5.79 -7.28
N VAL A 181 -3.97 4.86 -7.82
CA VAL A 181 -2.61 5.13 -8.30
C VAL A 181 -2.43 4.88 -9.79
N TYR A 182 -2.99 3.80 -10.32
CA TYR A 182 -2.86 3.40 -11.73
C TYR A 182 -4.15 3.59 -12.54
N GLY A 183 -5.29 3.82 -11.89
CA GLY A 183 -6.59 3.93 -12.54
C GLY A 183 -7.21 2.58 -12.91
N GLU A 184 -8.39 2.62 -13.52
CA GLU A 184 -9.23 1.42 -13.77
C GLU A 184 -8.65 0.44 -14.80
N HIS A 185 -7.74 0.90 -15.66
CA HIS A 185 -7.14 0.07 -16.72
C HIS A 185 -6.05 -0.87 -16.22
N VAL A 186 -5.57 -0.67 -15.00
CA VAL A 186 -4.48 -1.44 -14.39
C VAL A 186 -4.98 -1.92 -13.04
N ILE A 187 -5.92 -2.88 -13.08
CA ILE A 187 -6.46 -3.54 -11.89
C ILE A 187 -6.08 -5.01 -11.90
N PRO A 188 -5.79 -5.60 -10.72
CA PRO A 188 -5.48 -7.01 -10.64
C PRO A 188 -6.71 -7.87 -10.96
N GLU A 189 -6.50 -8.98 -11.66
CA GLU A 189 -7.54 -9.97 -11.89
C GLU A 189 -7.83 -10.76 -10.62
N ILE A 190 -9.11 -11.07 -10.38
CA ILE A 190 -9.53 -11.84 -9.21
C ILE A 190 -9.64 -13.31 -9.62
N VAL A 191 -8.94 -14.19 -8.90
CA VAL A 191 -8.95 -15.63 -9.16
C VAL A 191 -9.34 -16.41 -7.92
N ASN A 192 -10.10 -17.49 -8.12
CA ASN A 192 -10.55 -18.33 -7.02
C ASN A 192 -9.48 -19.36 -6.64
N ALA A 193 -8.94 -19.28 -5.43
CA ALA A 193 -7.84 -20.14 -4.98
C ALA A 193 -8.15 -21.65 -5.03
N SER A 194 -9.42 -22.07 -4.93
CA SER A 194 -9.79 -23.50 -5.03
C SER A 194 -9.76 -24.04 -6.46
N TYR A 195 -10.02 -23.20 -7.45
CA TYR A 195 -10.14 -23.60 -8.85
C TYR A 195 -8.96 -23.15 -9.72
N SER A 196 -8.08 -22.30 -9.20
CA SER A 196 -6.87 -21.86 -9.89
C SER A 196 -5.93 -23.03 -10.15
N ASP A 197 -5.41 -23.08 -11.38
CA ASP A 197 -4.36 -24.00 -11.79
C ASP A 197 -3.06 -23.77 -11.01
N GLU A 198 -2.29 -24.83 -10.76
CA GLU A 198 -0.99 -24.75 -10.06
C GLU A 198 0.01 -23.84 -10.78
N GLY A 199 -0.11 -23.70 -12.10
CA GLY A 199 0.73 -22.82 -12.91
C GLY A 199 0.68 -21.35 -12.51
N ILE A 200 -0.36 -20.89 -11.78
CA ILE A 200 -0.42 -19.51 -11.29
C ILE A 200 0.76 -19.19 -10.37
N ALA A 201 1.26 -20.16 -9.61
CA ALA A 201 2.39 -19.98 -8.71
C ALA A 201 3.73 -19.78 -9.43
N GLN A 202 3.78 -20.02 -10.75
CA GLN A 202 4.98 -19.89 -11.57
C GLN A 202 4.84 -18.75 -12.60
N ARG A 203 3.67 -18.16 -12.74
CA ARG A 203 3.42 -17.07 -13.71
C ARG A 203 4.30 -15.87 -13.40
N ASP A 204 4.73 -15.20 -14.46
CA ASP A 204 5.37 -13.88 -14.37
C ASP A 204 4.31 -12.81 -14.04
N ALA A 205 3.83 -12.83 -12.80
CA ALA A 205 2.78 -11.95 -12.30
C ALA A 205 3.00 -11.61 -10.82
N ASN A 206 2.45 -10.48 -10.37
CA ASN A 206 2.34 -10.21 -8.95
C ASN A 206 1.20 -11.01 -8.35
N LEU A 207 1.39 -11.52 -7.13
CA LEU A 207 0.39 -12.36 -6.46
C LEU A 207 0.00 -11.77 -5.11
N PHE A 208 -1.29 -11.53 -4.93
CA PHE A 208 -1.90 -11.12 -3.68
C PHE A 208 -2.67 -12.30 -3.11
N LEU A 209 -2.07 -13.02 -2.18
CA LEU A 209 -2.63 -14.22 -1.57
C LEU A 209 -3.38 -13.83 -0.30
N ILE A 210 -4.71 -13.91 -0.35
CA ILE A 210 -5.54 -13.64 0.83
C ILE A 210 -6.06 -14.96 1.39
N GLY A 211 -5.98 -15.09 2.71
CA GLY A 211 -6.44 -16.23 3.46
C GLY A 211 -5.35 -17.26 3.76
N SER A 212 -5.59 -18.02 4.83
CA SER A 212 -4.70 -19.07 5.29
C SER A 212 -4.75 -20.33 4.40
N PRO A 213 -3.85 -21.31 4.59
CA PRO A 213 -3.77 -22.50 3.72
C PRO A 213 -5.08 -23.30 3.57
N LYS A 214 -5.96 -23.24 4.58
CA LYS A 214 -7.31 -23.84 4.55
C LYS A 214 -8.22 -23.31 3.44
N VAL A 215 -8.04 -22.07 3.03
CA VAL A 215 -8.89 -21.43 2.00
C VAL A 215 -8.09 -21.06 0.77
N ASN A 216 -6.78 -20.83 0.91
CA ASN A 216 -5.87 -20.47 -0.17
C ASN A 216 -4.66 -21.43 -0.19
N LYS A 217 -4.70 -22.40 -1.11
CA LYS A 217 -3.68 -23.46 -1.21
C LYS A 217 -2.26 -22.95 -1.48
N PHE A 218 -2.12 -21.76 -2.06
CA PHE A 218 -0.81 -21.18 -2.38
C PHE A 218 -0.12 -20.53 -1.17
N THR A 219 -0.89 -20.17 -0.13
CA THR A 219 -0.37 -19.45 1.04
C THR A 219 0.77 -20.21 1.72
N ALA A 220 0.62 -21.52 1.97
CA ALA A 220 1.67 -22.31 2.62
C ALA A 220 2.95 -22.39 1.77
N GLN A 221 2.81 -22.61 0.47
CA GLN A 221 3.93 -22.71 -0.46
C GLN A 221 4.73 -21.41 -0.49
N PHE A 222 4.09 -20.27 -0.74
CA PHE A 222 4.80 -18.99 -0.84
C PHE A 222 5.35 -18.55 0.52
N LEU A 223 4.66 -18.83 1.62
CA LEU A 223 5.16 -18.53 2.95
C LEU A 223 6.46 -19.29 3.25
N GLN A 224 6.56 -20.56 2.86
CA GLN A 224 7.79 -21.34 2.97
C GLN A 224 8.90 -20.80 2.05
N GLN A 225 8.58 -20.52 0.77
CA GLN A 225 9.55 -20.08 -0.22
C GLN A 225 10.14 -18.70 0.08
N LEU A 226 9.30 -17.75 0.54
CA LEU A 226 9.73 -16.38 0.87
C LEU A 226 10.60 -16.32 2.13
N GLN A 227 10.45 -17.30 3.02
CA GLN A 227 11.25 -17.40 4.24
C GLN A 227 12.51 -18.25 4.07
N ASN A 228 12.46 -19.25 3.18
CA ASN A 228 13.57 -20.14 2.85
C ASN A 228 14.26 -20.73 4.11
N GLY A 229 13.47 -21.14 5.09
CA GLY A 229 13.95 -21.74 6.35
C GLY A 229 14.59 -20.78 7.34
N LYS A 230 14.52 -19.46 7.10
CA LYS A 230 15.01 -18.45 8.04
C LYS A 230 13.97 -18.11 9.11
N SER A 231 14.48 -17.59 10.23
CA SER A 231 13.66 -16.99 11.30
C SER A 231 12.85 -15.81 10.76
N PRO A 232 11.59 -15.60 11.20
CA PRO A 232 10.90 -16.28 12.31
C PRO A 232 10.12 -17.55 11.91
N ASN A 233 10.30 -18.06 10.69
CA ASN A 233 9.66 -19.29 10.21
C ASN A 233 8.14 -19.35 10.46
N TRP A 234 7.43 -18.29 10.07
CA TRP A 234 5.99 -18.20 10.11
C TRP A 234 5.33 -19.33 9.32
N HIS A 235 4.36 -20.02 9.91
CA HIS A 235 3.55 -21.02 9.24
C HIS A 235 2.21 -21.19 9.94
N PHE A 236 1.28 -21.87 9.27
CA PHE A 236 0.00 -22.25 9.84
C PHE A 236 0.00 -23.74 10.13
N GLU A 237 -0.45 -24.11 11.33
CA GLU A 237 -0.59 -25.50 11.76
C GLU A 237 -2.06 -25.79 12.03
N GLU A 238 -2.47 -27.02 11.70
CA GLU A 238 -3.77 -27.53 12.10
C GLU A 238 -3.79 -27.77 13.62
N CYS A 239 -4.89 -27.39 14.26
CA CYS A 239 -5.09 -27.64 15.68
C CYS A 239 -5.46 -29.12 15.90
N PRO A 240 -4.87 -29.79 16.92
CA PRO A 240 -5.15 -31.20 17.18
C PRO A 240 -6.61 -31.43 17.61
N ASP A 241 -7.32 -32.26 16.82
CA ASP A 241 -8.66 -32.85 16.97
C ASP A 241 -9.86 -31.97 17.38
N LYS A 242 -10.83 -31.82 16.44
CA LYS A 242 -12.29 -31.91 16.68
C LYS A 242 -13.01 -32.29 15.36
N GLU A 243 -13.20 -33.59 15.10
CA GLU A 243 -13.99 -34.20 13.99
C GLU A 243 -13.66 -33.70 12.56
N LYS A 244 -13.42 -34.62 11.61
CA LYS A 244 -13.17 -34.28 10.20
C LYS A 244 -14.42 -33.66 9.53
N TYR A 245 -14.63 -32.37 9.71
CA TYR A 245 -15.49 -31.55 8.86
C TYR A 245 -14.64 -30.86 7.78
N SER A 246 -15.30 -30.33 6.75
CA SER A 246 -14.64 -29.55 5.68
C SER A 246 -14.03 -28.23 6.15
N ASP A 247 -14.34 -27.80 7.40
CA ASP A 247 -13.68 -26.72 8.12
C ASP A 247 -12.88 -27.30 9.28
N TYR A 248 -11.59 -26.97 9.34
CA TYR A 248 -10.72 -27.32 10.45
C TYR A 248 -10.10 -26.06 11.04
N GLU A 249 -9.75 -26.14 12.32
CA GLU A 249 -9.13 -25.02 13.02
C GLU A 249 -7.63 -24.98 12.73
N MET A 250 -7.10 -23.77 12.55
CA MET A 250 -5.68 -23.53 12.41
C MET A 250 -5.19 -22.58 13.49
N ARG A 251 -3.87 -22.57 13.67
CA ARG A 251 -3.15 -21.58 14.46
C ARG A 251 -1.98 -21.03 13.64
N LEU A 252 -1.58 -19.80 13.97
CA LEU A 252 -0.39 -19.15 13.41
C LEU A 252 0.79 -19.42 14.35
N VAL A 253 1.94 -19.80 13.79
CA VAL A 253 3.15 -20.17 14.53
C VAL A 253 4.35 -19.47 13.91
N GLY A 254 5.24 -18.96 14.76
CA GLY A 254 6.60 -18.52 14.44
C GLY A 254 7.55 -18.92 15.59
N ASP A 255 8.85 -18.68 15.45
CA ASP A 255 9.90 -19.19 16.35
C ASP A 255 9.63 -18.94 17.84
N HIS A 256 9.04 -17.79 18.18
CA HIS A 256 8.71 -17.38 19.55
C HIS A 256 7.25 -16.96 19.72
N PHE A 257 6.37 -17.35 18.80
CA PHE A 257 4.97 -16.95 18.81
C PHE A 257 4.06 -18.11 18.40
N ARG A 258 2.93 -18.25 19.08
CA ARG A 258 1.92 -19.26 18.73
C ARG A 258 0.54 -18.83 19.19
N THR A 259 -0.42 -18.77 18.27
CA THR A 259 -1.82 -18.53 18.64
C THR A 259 -2.43 -19.75 19.30
N LYS A 260 -3.40 -19.52 20.19
CA LYS A 260 -4.17 -20.60 20.82
C LYS A 260 -5.12 -21.22 19.79
N CYS A 261 -5.40 -22.51 19.98
CA CYS A 261 -6.55 -23.16 19.38
C CYS A 261 -7.77 -22.83 20.26
N LEU A 262 -8.80 -22.27 19.66
CA LEU A 262 -10.06 -21.83 20.25
C LEU A 262 -11.04 -23.00 20.45
N GLY A 263 -10.93 -24.07 19.66
CA GLY A 263 -11.85 -25.21 19.64
C GLY A 263 -13.28 -24.83 19.20
N ILE A 264 -14.23 -25.77 19.30
CA ILE A 264 -15.68 -25.46 19.24
C ILE A 264 -16.01 -24.53 20.41
N TYR A 265 -16.01 -23.22 20.15
CA TYR A 265 -16.34 -22.18 21.13
C TYR A 265 -17.82 -22.26 21.46
N ASN A 266 -18.15 -22.21 22.76
CA ASN A 266 -19.53 -22.22 23.22
C ASN A 266 -20.17 -20.86 22.90
N ILE A 267 -21.24 -20.87 22.10
CA ILE A 267 -21.93 -19.71 21.49
C ILE A 267 -22.59 -18.78 22.55
N SER A 268 -22.47 -19.10 23.84
CA SER A 268 -23.25 -18.51 24.92
C SER A 268 -22.69 -17.22 25.54
N LYS A 269 -21.54 -16.68 25.07
CA LYS A 269 -21.05 -15.37 25.51
C LYS A 269 -20.35 -14.59 24.39
N PRO A 270 -20.78 -13.34 24.10
CA PRO A 270 -20.04 -12.41 23.26
C PRO A 270 -18.95 -11.73 24.11
N GLU A 271 -17.93 -12.48 24.51
CA GLU A 271 -16.71 -11.85 25.03
C GLU A 271 -15.85 -11.44 23.83
N SER A 272 -15.33 -10.21 23.83
CA SER A 272 -14.46 -9.69 22.78
C SER A 272 -13.32 -10.68 22.52
N PHE A 273 -13.21 -11.14 21.28
CA PHE A 273 -12.26 -12.18 20.88
C PHE A 273 -11.10 -11.57 20.10
N GLU A 274 -9.87 -11.93 20.47
CA GLU A 274 -8.65 -11.47 19.80
C GLU A 274 -8.13 -12.52 18.82
N ASP A 275 -7.80 -12.11 17.60
CA ASP A 275 -7.19 -12.95 16.57
C ASP A 275 -5.97 -12.27 15.96
N TYR A 276 -5.12 -13.06 15.29
CA TYR A 276 -3.88 -12.55 14.72
C TYR A 276 -3.82 -12.76 13.22
N GLY A 277 -3.36 -11.74 12.52
CA GLY A 277 -3.06 -11.74 11.10
C GLY A 277 -1.56 -11.68 10.86
N LEU A 278 -1.14 -12.27 9.76
CA LEU A 278 0.21 -12.19 9.24
C LEU A 278 0.18 -11.50 7.88
N ILE A 279 1.06 -10.52 7.72
CA ILE A 279 1.42 -9.95 6.42
C ILE A 279 2.83 -10.41 6.08
N ILE A 280 3.03 -10.95 4.88
CA ILE A 280 4.36 -11.22 4.32
C ILE A 280 4.43 -10.55 2.96
N ARG A 281 5.46 -9.74 2.72
CA ARG A 281 5.68 -9.11 1.41
C ARG A 281 7.13 -9.32 0.98
N GLY A 282 7.33 -9.92 -0.19
CA GLY A 282 8.66 -10.13 -0.77
C GLY A 282 8.60 -10.32 -2.27
N ARG A 283 9.77 -10.52 -2.90
CA ARG A 283 9.85 -10.82 -4.34
C ARG A 283 9.32 -12.21 -4.64
N HIS A 284 8.67 -12.36 -5.78
CA HIS A 284 8.25 -13.66 -6.28
C HIS A 284 9.48 -14.58 -6.43
N PRO A 285 9.46 -15.80 -5.83
CA PRO A 285 10.64 -16.67 -5.76
C PRO A 285 11.25 -17.02 -7.12
N THR A 286 10.41 -17.23 -8.14
CA THR A 286 10.84 -17.53 -9.51
C THR A 286 10.97 -16.30 -10.41
N ASN A 287 10.23 -15.22 -10.15
CA ASN A 287 10.09 -14.05 -11.04
C ASN A 287 10.47 -12.78 -10.28
N LYS A 288 11.77 -12.53 -10.10
CA LYS A 288 12.28 -11.51 -9.15
C LYS A 288 11.82 -10.06 -9.39
N ASN A 289 11.26 -9.74 -10.55
CA ASN A 289 10.68 -8.43 -10.85
C ASN A 289 9.26 -8.26 -10.31
N ARG A 290 8.59 -9.37 -9.96
CA ARG A 290 7.24 -9.42 -9.40
C ARG A 290 7.26 -9.53 -7.90
N ASP A 291 6.18 -9.09 -7.28
CA ASP A 291 5.99 -9.12 -5.84
C ASP A 291 4.93 -10.15 -5.44
N VAL A 292 5.09 -10.69 -4.23
CA VAL A 292 4.09 -11.53 -3.56
C VAL A 292 3.73 -10.87 -2.24
N LEU A 293 2.43 -10.67 -2.02
CA LEU A 293 1.86 -10.18 -0.77
C LEU A 293 0.91 -11.23 -0.21
N ILE A 294 1.22 -11.77 0.96
CA ILE A 294 0.39 -12.73 1.70
C ILE A 294 -0.32 -11.98 2.83
N LEU A 295 -1.64 -12.13 2.91
CA LEU A 295 -2.51 -11.55 3.94
C LEU A 295 -3.36 -12.67 4.53
N ALA A 296 -2.92 -13.23 5.65
CA ALA A 296 -3.53 -14.47 6.17
C ALA A 296 -3.61 -14.46 7.69
N GLY A 297 -4.72 -14.96 8.23
CA GLY A 297 -4.87 -15.26 9.65
C GLY A 297 -5.50 -16.64 9.86
N PRO A 298 -5.42 -17.20 11.08
CA PRO A 298 -6.04 -18.49 11.39
C PRO A 298 -7.55 -18.47 11.16
N HIS A 299 -8.20 -17.32 11.43
CA HIS A 299 -9.61 -17.09 11.17
C HIS A 299 -9.86 -15.79 10.37
N SER A 300 -11.14 -15.50 10.13
CA SER A 300 -11.56 -14.33 9.35
C SER A 300 -11.19 -13.00 9.99
N ILE A 301 -11.11 -12.92 11.33
CA ILE A 301 -10.72 -11.68 12.03
C ILE A 301 -9.25 -11.41 11.74
N GLY A 302 -8.35 -12.37 11.99
CA GLY A 302 -6.93 -12.22 11.72
C GLY A 302 -6.62 -11.94 10.26
N THR A 303 -7.29 -12.63 9.33
CA THR A 303 -7.16 -12.34 7.88
C THR A 303 -7.61 -10.91 7.56
N GLY A 304 -8.76 -10.49 8.09
CA GLY A 304 -9.25 -9.12 7.93
C GLY A 304 -8.32 -8.07 8.52
N SER A 305 -7.71 -8.33 9.68
CA SER A 305 -6.74 -7.44 10.32
C SER A 305 -5.48 -7.28 9.46
N ALA A 306 -4.93 -8.38 8.93
CA ALA A 306 -3.82 -8.32 7.99
C ALA A 306 -4.18 -7.50 6.75
N CYS A 307 -5.38 -7.70 6.19
CA CYS A 307 -5.86 -6.95 5.03
C CYS A 307 -5.98 -5.45 5.30
N LEU A 308 -6.57 -5.06 6.44
CA LEU A 308 -6.67 -3.66 6.83
C LEU A 308 -5.30 -3.04 7.09
N ALA A 309 -4.45 -3.73 7.83
CA ALA A 309 -3.11 -3.25 8.15
C ALA A 309 -2.25 -3.03 6.89
N ALA A 310 -2.40 -3.88 5.87
CA ALA A 310 -1.71 -3.72 4.61
C ALA A 310 -2.27 -2.60 3.72
N THR A 311 -3.55 -2.21 3.86
CA THR A 311 -4.23 -1.34 2.89
C THR A 311 -4.70 0.01 3.45
N LYS A 312 -4.71 0.19 4.78
CA LYS A 312 -5.05 1.47 5.42
C LYS A 312 -3.81 2.27 5.75
N THR A 313 -3.68 3.45 5.17
CA THR A 313 -2.52 4.34 5.26
C THR A 313 -2.01 4.54 6.69
N HIS A 314 -2.89 4.80 7.66
CA HIS A 314 -2.48 5.01 9.04
C HIS A 314 -1.87 3.75 9.70
N LEU A 315 -2.38 2.56 9.36
CA LEU A 315 -1.80 1.29 9.83
C LEU A 315 -0.49 0.98 9.13
N ILE A 316 -0.37 1.24 7.82
CA ILE A 316 0.89 1.08 7.10
C ILE A 316 1.96 2.04 7.65
N LYS A 317 1.60 3.28 8.02
CA LYS A 317 2.49 4.20 8.74
C LYS A 317 2.98 3.59 10.07
N ASN A 318 2.11 2.86 10.79
CA ASN A 318 2.51 2.13 12.00
C ASN A 318 3.43 0.94 11.71
N ILE A 319 3.21 0.21 10.60
CA ILE A 319 4.13 -0.83 10.11
C ILE A 319 5.51 -0.21 9.82
N SER A 320 5.56 0.92 9.11
CA SER A 320 6.81 1.62 8.82
C SER A 320 7.56 2.02 10.09
N LYS A 321 6.85 2.44 11.14
CA LYS A 321 7.45 2.72 12.45
C LYS A 321 8.00 1.45 13.11
N ALA A 322 7.25 0.35 13.07
CA ALA A 322 7.67 -0.94 13.62
C ALA A 322 8.89 -1.54 12.90
N LEU A 323 9.08 -1.22 11.61
CA LEU A 323 10.25 -1.60 10.81
C LEU A 323 11.45 -0.65 10.93
N SER A 324 11.29 0.52 11.59
CA SER A 324 12.32 1.54 11.69
C SER A 324 13.62 0.96 12.26
N GLY A 325 14.74 1.22 11.58
CA GLY A 325 16.06 0.66 11.92
C GLY A 325 16.31 -0.78 11.45
N LYS A 326 15.30 -1.48 10.91
CA LYS A 326 15.43 -2.84 10.34
C LYS A 326 15.34 -2.85 8.81
N ALA A 327 14.34 -2.16 8.26
CA ALA A 327 14.15 -1.98 6.82
C ALA A 327 13.21 -0.82 6.50
N GLU A 328 13.32 -0.32 5.28
CA GLU A 328 12.36 0.62 4.71
C GLU A 328 11.32 -0.15 3.90
N LEU A 329 10.05 0.26 3.98
CA LEU A 329 8.98 -0.35 3.17
C LEU A 329 9.24 -0.17 1.67
N THR A 330 10.01 0.84 1.25
CA THR A 330 10.38 1.06 -0.15
C THR A 330 11.36 0.01 -0.69
N ASP A 331 12.13 -0.66 0.18
CA ASP A 331 13.08 -1.71 -0.21
C ASP A 331 12.33 -3.00 -0.60
N ARG A 332 12.33 -3.33 -1.90
CA ARG A 332 11.67 -4.52 -2.45
C ARG A 332 12.52 -5.78 -2.40
N ASN A 333 13.81 -5.66 -2.15
CA ASN A 333 14.71 -6.82 -2.16
C ASN A 333 14.69 -7.58 -0.83
N LYS A 334 14.11 -6.97 0.22
CA LYS A 334 13.89 -7.60 1.51
C LYS A 334 12.46 -8.12 1.63
N THR A 335 12.35 -9.39 2.03
CA THR A 335 11.08 -9.92 2.49
C THR A 335 10.79 -9.36 3.88
N ILE A 336 9.67 -8.67 4.03
CA ILE A 336 9.17 -8.17 5.31
C ILE A 336 8.06 -9.06 5.83
N TRP A 337 7.91 -9.10 7.15
CA TRP A 337 6.78 -9.72 7.82
C TRP A 337 6.19 -8.77 8.86
N VAL A 338 4.88 -8.89 9.10
CA VAL A 338 4.15 -8.10 10.08
C VAL A 338 3.14 -8.98 10.80
N LEU A 339 3.23 -9.03 12.11
CA LEU A 339 2.23 -9.61 12.99
C LEU A 339 1.22 -8.53 13.39
N VAL A 340 -0.05 -8.80 13.13
CA VAL A 340 -1.16 -7.88 13.35
C VAL A 340 -2.14 -8.52 14.32
N LYS A 341 -2.64 -7.78 15.29
CA LYS A 341 -3.72 -8.22 16.17
C LYS A 341 -5.01 -7.51 15.77
N GLY A 342 -6.12 -8.23 15.83
CA GLY A 342 -7.47 -7.67 15.69
C GLY A 342 -8.38 -8.16 16.80
N ILE A 343 -9.35 -7.32 17.14
CA ILE A 343 -10.34 -7.60 18.19
C ILE A 343 -11.71 -7.65 17.55
N SER A 344 -12.58 -8.54 18.03
CA SER A 344 -13.97 -8.55 17.62
C SER A 344 -14.79 -7.47 18.33
N ASP A 345 -15.71 -6.84 17.62
CA ASP A 345 -16.76 -6.04 18.22
C ASP A 345 -17.83 -6.91 18.91
N ASP A 346 -18.83 -6.26 19.52
CA ASP A 346 -19.94 -6.91 20.21
C ASP A 346 -20.81 -7.81 19.30
N THR A 347 -20.66 -7.66 17.98
CA THR A 347 -21.34 -8.48 16.97
C THR A 347 -20.49 -9.64 16.46
N GLY A 348 -19.25 -9.76 16.93
CA GLY A 348 -18.29 -10.80 16.54
C GLY A 348 -17.54 -10.49 15.23
N HIS A 349 -17.73 -9.29 14.67
CA HIS A 349 -17.02 -8.81 13.49
C HIS A 349 -15.71 -8.15 13.87
N LEU A 350 -14.80 -7.99 12.92
CA LEU A 350 -13.57 -7.27 13.18
C LEU A 350 -13.87 -5.80 13.48
N ASP A 351 -13.52 -5.34 14.68
CA ASP A 351 -13.47 -3.91 14.98
C ASP A 351 -12.29 -3.31 14.22
N VAL A 352 -12.60 -2.50 13.21
CA VAL A 352 -11.61 -1.81 12.36
C VAL A 352 -10.70 -0.91 13.20
N SER A 353 -11.21 -0.32 14.28
CA SER A 353 -10.43 0.52 15.19
C SER A 353 -9.55 -0.29 16.16
N GLY A 354 -9.90 -1.55 16.38
CA GLY A 354 -9.17 -2.51 17.22
C GLY A 354 -8.01 -3.22 16.52
N VAL A 355 -7.63 -2.81 15.30
CA VAL A 355 -6.49 -3.40 14.57
C VAL A 355 -5.17 -2.74 15.00
N THR A 356 -4.25 -3.54 15.54
CA THR A 356 -2.93 -3.08 16.02
C THR A 356 -1.78 -3.85 15.37
N ILE A 357 -0.66 -3.16 15.14
CA ILE A 357 0.59 -3.79 14.70
C ILE A 357 1.35 -4.24 15.95
N GLU A 358 1.51 -5.55 16.13
CA GLU A 358 2.20 -6.11 17.30
C GLU A 358 3.70 -6.15 17.07
N GLU A 359 4.12 -6.64 15.91
CA GLU A 359 5.53 -6.76 15.57
C GLU A 359 5.75 -6.70 14.06
N ALA A 360 6.91 -6.21 13.63
CA ALA A 360 7.34 -6.27 12.25
C ALA A 360 8.85 -6.52 12.15
N GLY A 361 9.25 -7.18 11.07
CA GLY A 361 10.65 -7.52 10.83
C GLY A 361 10.94 -7.87 9.37
N VAL A 362 12.15 -8.35 9.17
CA VAL A 362 12.67 -8.82 7.88
C VAL A 362 13.09 -10.28 7.97
N ILE A 363 13.22 -10.94 6.83
CA ILE A 363 13.62 -12.33 6.68
C ILE A 363 14.96 -12.46 5.95
#